data_AF-A0AAD7H3Y0-F1
#
_entry.id   AF-A0AAD7H3Y0-F1
#
_cell.length_a   1.000
_cell.length_b   1.000
_cell.length_c   1.000
_cell.angle_alpha   90.00
_cell.angle_beta   90.00
_cell.angle_gamma   90.00
#
_symmetry.space_group_name_H-M   'P 1'
#
loop_
_entity.id
_entity.type
_entity.pdbx_description
1 polymer ?
#
loop_
_entity_poly.entity_id
_entity_poly.type
_entity_poly.pdbx_seq_one_letter_code
_entity_poly.pdbx_strand_id
1 'polypeptide(L)'
;QGEASSTFEPPPPITSLTEGLRVLTRSIQTETETPQGCAVARDPPAPNTSQTIFIGCATTQNGDGENMAGASLWYGPENEKNMVLRVPVDQLQTSRSADICATLLAIQRAPRDQALKIVSSKNSSRIAMTRNLGTLEDKGWVGVANRDSLKALAAELRSRTAATIFVDVSPESPEILRNGERTARLQA
;
A
#
# COMPACT_ATOMS: atom_id res chain seq x y z
N GLN A 1 -6.14 -8.00 -24.84
CA GLN A 1 -5.16 -7.03 -24.28
C GLN A 1 -4.99 -7.39 -22.81
N GLY A 2 -3.76 -7.68 -22.38
CA GLY A 2 -3.49 -8.30 -21.07
C GLY A 2 -3.58 -7.31 -19.91
N GLU A 3 -4.41 -7.62 -18.91
CA GLU A 3 -4.37 -6.99 -17.58
C GLU A 3 -3.00 -7.26 -16.95
N ALA A 4 -2.24 -6.21 -16.66
CA ALA A 4 -0.98 -6.34 -15.93
C ALA A 4 -1.28 -6.33 -14.42
N SER A 5 -1.56 -7.51 -13.86
CA SER A 5 -1.64 -7.69 -12.41
C SER A 5 -0.24 -7.93 -11.83
N SER A 6 0.06 -7.30 -10.69
CA SER A 6 1.31 -7.52 -9.95
C SER A 6 0.94 -7.84 -8.51
N THR A 7 1.23 -9.07 -8.09
CA THR A 7 1.03 -9.50 -6.69
C THR A 7 2.21 -9.02 -5.86
N PHE A 8 1.94 -8.41 -4.71
CA PHE A 8 2.98 -8.22 -3.70
C PHE A 8 3.03 -9.50 -2.86
N GLU A 9 4.12 -10.24 -2.99
CA GLU A 9 4.44 -11.35 -2.10
C GLU A 9 5.32 -10.78 -0.98
N PRO A 10 4.90 -10.89 0.30
CA PRO A 10 5.77 -10.51 1.40
C PRO A 10 7.04 -11.37 1.32
N PRO A 11 8.23 -10.81 1.59
CA PRO A 11 9.44 -11.61 1.64
C PRO A 11 9.26 -12.75 2.65
N PRO A 12 9.78 -13.96 2.36
CA PRO A 12 9.67 -15.07 3.29
C PRO A 12 10.23 -14.65 4.66
N PRO A 13 9.64 -15.13 5.77
CA PRO A 13 10.18 -14.86 7.09
C PRO A 13 11.64 -15.32 7.12
N ILE A 14 12.52 -14.45 7.60
CA ILE A 14 13.95 -14.74 7.70
C ILE A 14 14.10 -15.97 8.61
N THR A 15 14.53 -17.10 8.04
CA THR A 15 14.64 -18.39 8.75
C THR A 15 15.97 -18.53 9.48
N SER A 16 16.91 -17.62 9.25
CA SER A 16 18.24 -17.62 9.86
C SER A 16 18.72 -16.20 10.08
N LEU A 17 19.12 -15.88 11.31
CA LEU A 17 19.75 -14.60 11.68
C LEU A 17 21.01 -14.29 10.87
N THR A 18 21.58 -15.28 10.19
CA THR A 18 22.80 -15.17 9.38
C THR A 18 22.60 -14.37 8.08
N GLU A 19 21.38 -14.30 7.54
CA GLU A 19 21.10 -13.58 6.28
C GLU A 19 20.79 -12.07 6.47
N GLY A 20 20.54 -11.61 7.70
CA GLY A 20 19.96 -10.29 7.96
C GLY A 20 20.80 -9.29 8.77
N LEU A 21 22.00 -9.64 9.24
CA LEU A 21 22.76 -8.79 10.16
C LEU A 21 24.16 -8.43 9.60
N ARG A 22 24.34 -7.18 9.14
CA ARG A 22 25.67 -6.53 9.16
C ARG A 22 25.85 -5.89 10.54
N VAL A 23 26.27 -6.67 11.53
CA VAL A 23 26.68 -6.13 12.84
C VAL A 23 28.15 -6.42 13.08
N LEU A 24 28.91 -5.34 13.13
CA LEU A 24 30.30 -5.25 13.58
C LEU A 24 30.34 -5.37 15.10
N THR A 25 30.23 -6.58 15.67
CA THR A 25 30.70 -6.81 17.04
C THR A 25 31.27 -8.20 17.24
N ARG A 26 32.33 -8.19 18.05
CA ARG A 26 33.27 -9.25 18.39
C ARG A 26 32.57 -10.48 18.99
N SER A 27 33.03 -11.66 18.58
CA SER A 27 32.57 -12.99 18.96
C SER A 27 32.38 -13.18 20.47
N ILE A 28 31.17 -13.58 20.87
CA ILE A 28 30.95 -14.38 22.08
C ILE A 28 30.05 -15.55 21.66
N GLN A 29 30.63 -16.75 21.64
CA GLN A 29 29.91 -18.00 21.50
C GLN A 29 29.21 -18.31 22.81
N THR A 30 27.90 -18.55 22.75
CA THR A 30 27.21 -19.42 23.70
C THR A 30 26.00 -20.04 22.99
N GLU A 31 26.06 -21.35 22.78
CA GLU A 31 24.89 -22.23 22.65
C GLU A 31 24.10 -22.12 23.99
N THR A 32 22.79 -22.29 24.12
CA THR A 32 21.89 -23.35 23.65
C THR A 32 20.44 -22.94 24.04
N GLU A 33 19.46 -23.69 23.54
CA GLU A 33 18.03 -23.74 23.93
C GLU A 33 17.04 -23.00 23.01
N THR A 34 16.57 -23.76 22.03
CA THR A 34 15.33 -23.55 21.28
C THR A 34 14.11 -23.50 22.21
N PRO A 35 13.30 -22.42 22.21
CA PRO A 35 11.92 -22.51 22.64
C PRO A 35 11.12 -23.19 21.52
N GLN A 36 10.54 -24.36 21.79
CA GLN A 36 9.48 -24.94 20.98
C GLN A 36 8.27 -23.98 20.99
N GLY A 37 8.20 -23.09 20.00
CA GLY A 37 7.00 -22.31 19.74
C GLY A 37 5.89 -23.25 19.30
N CYS A 38 4.78 -23.26 20.05
CA CYS A 38 3.54 -23.93 19.67
C CYS A 38 3.19 -23.59 18.22
N ALA A 39 3.32 -24.57 17.32
CA ALA A 39 2.70 -24.49 16.01
C ALA A 39 1.18 -24.53 16.22
N VAL A 40 0.56 -23.35 16.27
CA VAL A 40 -0.89 -23.24 16.22
C VAL A 40 -1.31 -23.87 14.90
N ALA A 41 -2.06 -24.97 14.97
CA ALA A 41 -2.69 -25.59 13.81
C ALA A 41 -3.48 -24.49 13.10
N ARG A 42 -3.05 -24.14 11.87
CA ARG A 42 -3.76 -23.18 11.05
C ARG A 42 -5.09 -23.82 10.69
N ASP A 43 -6.19 -23.25 11.20
CA ASP A 43 -7.51 -23.57 10.68
C ASP A 43 -7.48 -23.43 9.15
N PRO A 44 -8.17 -24.31 8.40
CA PRO A 44 -8.29 -24.16 6.96
C PRO A 44 -8.85 -22.76 6.67
N PRO A 45 -8.27 -22.01 5.71
CA PRO A 45 -8.68 -20.64 5.44
C PRO A 45 -10.17 -20.62 5.10
N ALA A 46 -10.92 -19.81 5.86
CA ALA A 46 -12.32 -19.50 5.58
C ALA A 46 -12.48 -19.10 4.10
N PRO A 47 -13.66 -19.30 3.48
CA PRO A 47 -13.86 -19.00 2.06
C PRO A 47 -13.37 -17.59 1.74
N ASN A 48 -12.38 -17.55 0.84
CA ASN A 48 -11.57 -16.39 0.48
C ASN A 48 -12.46 -15.25 -0.05
N THR A 49 -13.06 -14.47 0.84
CA THR A 49 -13.75 -13.24 0.44
C THR A 49 -12.65 -12.27 -0.01
N SER A 50 -12.48 -12.01 -1.29
CA SER A 50 -11.54 -10.99 -1.75
C SER A 50 -12.21 -9.63 -1.69
N GLN A 51 -11.61 -8.64 -1.03
CA GLN A 51 -12.11 -7.27 -1.06
C GLN A 51 -11.47 -6.51 -2.22
N THR A 52 -12.27 -5.86 -3.06
CA THR A 52 -11.77 -4.98 -4.12
C THR A 52 -12.03 -3.53 -3.74
N ILE A 53 -10.99 -2.70 -3.81
CA ILE A 53 -11.05 -1.27 -3.52
C ILE A 53 -10.52 -0.51 -4.72
N PHE A 54 -11.32 0.44 -5.20
CA PHE A 54 -10.94 1.36 -6.27
C PHE A 54 -10.42 2.64 -5.65
N ILE A 55 -9.26 3.07 -6.13
CA ILE A 55 -8.59 4.26 -5.65
C ILE A 55 -8.64 5.32 -6.75
N GLY A 56 -9.06 6.51 -6.37
CA GLY A 56 -9.00 7.71 -7.19
C GLY A 56 -8.08 8.74 -6.54
N CYS A 57 -7.36 9.50 -7.37
CA CYS A 57 -6.55 10.59 -6.88
C CYS A 57 -6.56 11.75 -7.88
N ALA A 58 -6.48 12.96 -7.35
CA ALA A 58 -6.49 14.16 -8.16
C ALA A 58 -5.65 15.26 -7.52
N THR A 59 -5.26 16.22 -8.34
CA THR A 59 -4.68 17.48 -7.90
C THR A 59 -5.35 18.60 -8.67
N THR A 60 -5.73 19.63 -7.94
CA THR A 60 -6.34 20.86 -8.42
C THR A 60 -5.50 22.03 -7.95
N GLN A 61 -5.71 23.21 -8.53
CA GLN A 61 -5.09 24.44 -8.07
C GLN A 61 -6.19 25.34 -7.51
N ASN A 62 -5.97 25.91 -6.32
CA ASN A 62 -6.91 26.87 -5.75
C ASN A 62 -6.80 28.24 -6.46
N GLY A 63 -7.67 29.17 -6.08
CA GLY A 63 -7.67 30.54 -6.62
C GLY A 63 -6.38 31.32 -6.34
N ASP A 64 -5.60 30.91 -5.34
CA ASP A 64 -4.33 31.52 -4.94
C ASP A 64 -3.11 30.89 -5.64
N GLY A 65 -3.33 29.89 -6.49
CA GLY A 65 -2.26 29.20 -7.21
C GLY A 65 -1.59 28.06 -6.44
N GLU A 66 -2.06 27.71 -5.24
CA GLU A 66 -1.58 26.55 -4.49
C GLU A 66 -2.20 25.26 -5.00
N ASN A 67 -1.38 24.21 -5.09
CA ASN A 67 -1.87 22.88 -5.42
C ASN A 67 -2.58 22.25 -4.22
N MET A 68 -3.70 21.61 -4.48
CA MET A 68 -4.45 20.83 -3.50
C MET A 68 -4.61 19.42 -4.03
N ALA A 69 -4.31 18.41 -3.22
CA ALA A 69 -4.40 17.02 -3.60
C ALA A 69 -5.53 16.31 -2.84
N GLY A 70 -6.31 15.53 -3.59
CA GLY A 70 -7.45 14.76 -3.09
C GLY A 70 -7.31 13.29 -3.46
N ALA A 71 -7.80 12.44 -2.57
CA ALA A 71 -7.78 10.99 -2.63
C ALA A 71 -9.19 10.44 -2.38
N SER A 72 -9.56 9.34 -3.02
CA SER A 72 -10.85 8.68 -2.80
C SER A 72 -10.70 7.17 -2.73
N LEU A 73 -11.47 6.54 -1.84
CA LEU A 73 -11.66 5.09 -1.79
C LEU A 73 -13.09 4.75 -2.16
N TRP A 74 -13.25 3.79 -3.06
CA TRP A 74 -14.55 3.37 -3.54
C TRP A 74 -14.65 1.84 -3.53
N TYR A 75 -15.69 1.33 -2.87
CA TYR A 75 -15.95 -0.10 -2.66
C TYR A 75 -17.10 -0.62 -3.53
N GLY A 76 -17.98 0.27 -4.00
CA GLY A 76 -19.19 -0.09 -4.74
C GLY A 76 -20.21 1.05 -4.73
N PRO A 77 -21.24 1.01 -5.60
CA PRO A 77 -22.38 1.92 -5.46
C PRO A 77 -23.05 1.73 -4.09
N GLU A 78 -23.53 2.83 -3.49
CA GLU A 78 -24.26 2.84 -2.21
C GLU A 78 -23.52 2.20 -1.01
N ASN A 79 -22.20 2.03 -1.12
CA ASN A 79 -21.41 1.49 -0.02
C ASN A 79 -21.02 2.60 0.97
N GLU A 80 -21.43 2.46 2.22
CA GLU A 80 -21.12 3.42 3.31
C GLU A 80 -19.61 3.57 3.57
N LYS A 81 -18.79 2.60 3.15
CA LYS A 81 -17.32 2.67 3.28
C LYS A 81 -16.68 3.55 2.20
N ASN A 82 -17.42 3.97 1.19
CA ASN A 82 -16.93 4.93 0.21
C ASN A 82 -16.54 6.24 0.90
N MET A 83 -15.41 6.81 0.49
CA MET A 83 -14.91 8.00 1.13
C MET A 83 -14.00 8.80 0.22
N VAL A 84 -13.87 10.07 0.59
CA VAL A 84 -12.92 10.99 -0.02
C VAL A 84 -12.17 11.69 1.09
N LEU A 85 -10.89 11.91 0.84
CA LEU A 85 -9.94 12.49 1.77
C LEU A 85 -9.13 13.55 1.05
N ARG A 86 -8.92 14.68 1.71
CA ARG A 86 -7.92 15.67 1.29
C ARG A 86 -6.55 15.30 1.85
N VAL A 87 -5.51 15.37 1.03
CA VAL A 87 -4.13 15.13 1.50
C VAL A 87 -3.78 16.19 2.55
N PRO A 88 -3.29 15.78 3.73
CA PRO A 88 -2.92 16.72 4.80
C PRO A 88 -1.99 17.83 4.31
N VAL A 89 -2.22 19.07 4.77
CA VAL A 89 -1.53 20.27 4.27
C VAL A 89 -0.02 20.24 4.55
N ASP A 90 0.40 19.53 5.59
CA ASP A 90 1.79 19.26 5.95
C ASP A 90 2.49 18.27 5.01
N GLN A 91 1.74 17.60 4.13
CA GLN A 91 2.27 16.71 3.10
C GLN A 91 2.29 17.37 1.72
N LEU A 92 3.12 16.81 0.84
CA LEU A 92 3.23 17.27 -0.56
C LEU A 92 1.86 17.18 -1.26
N GLN A 93 1.33 18.31 -1.72
CA GLN A 93 0.05 18.39 -2.42
C GLN A 93 0.19 17.96 -3.89
N THR A 94 0.48 16.68 -4.12
CA THR A 94 0.65 16.10 -5.46
C THR A 94 -0.22 14.87 -5.64
N SER A 95 -0.53 14.53 -6.89
CA SER A 95 -1.33 13.34 -7.19
C SER A 95 -0.64 12.06 -6.72
N ARG A 96 0.71 12.04 -6.72
CA ARG A 96 1.49 10.94 -6.16
C ARG A 96 1.25 10.77 -4.66
N SER A 97 1.23 11.87 -3.91
CA SER A 97 0.96 11.82 -2.47
C SER A 97 -0.47 11.36 -2.20
N ALA A 98 -1.45 11.86 -2.97
CA ALA A 98 -2.83 11.39 -2.88
C ALA A 98 -2.96 9.89 -3.17
N ASP A 99 -2.29 9.37 -4.19
CA ASP A 99 -2.27 7.93 -4.50
C ASP A 99 -1.68 7.10 -3.34
N ILE A 100 -0.57 7.55 -2.75
CA ILE A 100 0.07 6.87 -1.61
C ILE A 100 -0.83 6.90 -0.38
N CYS A 101 -1.41 8.05 -0.06
CA CYS A 101 -2.31 8.22 1.09
C CYS A 101 -3.58 7.38 0.93
N ALA A 102 -4.19 7.38 -0.25
CA ALA A 102 -5.34 6.53 -0.54
C ALA A 102 -4.97 5.05 -0.38
N THR A 103 -3.84 4.62 -0.95
CA THR A 103 -3.41 3.23 -0.88
C THR A 103 -3.16 2.78 0.56
N LEU A 104 -2.45 3.60 1.33
CA LEU A 104 -2.20 3.36 2.76
C LEU A 104 -3.52 3.21 3.52
N LEU A 105 -4.46 4.12 3.30
CA LEU A 105 -5.76 4.12 3.97
C LEU A 105 -6.62 2.90 3.58
N ALA A 106 -6.58 2.49 2.31
CA ALA A 106 -7.26 1.31 1.82
C ALA A 106 -6.77 0.03 2.54
N ILE A 107 -5.46 -0.08 2.70
CA ILE A 107 -4.80 -1.20 3.37
C ILE A 107 -5.11 -1.22 4.87
N GLN A 108 -5.10 -0.06 5.53
CA GLN A 108 -5.42 0.06 6.95
C GLN A 108 -6.89 -0.26 7.26
N ARG A 109 -7.80 0.01 6.33
CA ARG A 109 -9.24 -0.28 6.50
C ARG A 109 -9.66 -1.68 6.09
N ALA A 110 -8.88 -2.34 5.25
CA ALA A 110 -9.14 -3.71 4.87
C ALA A 110 -8.73 -4.68 6.01
N PRO A 111 -9.52 -5.74 6.29
CA PRO A 111 -9.11 -6.77 7.22
C PRO A 111 -7.75 -7.37 6.82
N ARG A 112 -6.87 -7.64 7.80
CA ARG A 112 -5.49 -8.10 7.55
C ARG A 112 -5.39 -9.52 7.02
N ASP A 113 -6.39 -10.33 7.36
CA ASP A 113 -6.59 -11.74 7.03
C ASP A 113 -7.39 -11.96 5.74
N GLN A 114 -7.86 -10.88 5.12
CA GLN A 114 -8.65 -10.93 3.89
C GLN A 114 -7.81 -10.51 2.68
N ALA A 115 -7.88 -11.26 1.59
CA ALA A 115 -7.21 -10.89 0.34
C ALA A 115 -7.72 -9.52 -0.16
N LEU A 116 -6.80 -8.64 -0.54
CA LEU A 116 -7.10 -7.27 -0.94
C LEU A 116 -6.66 -7.02 -2.38
N LYS A 117 -7.59 -6.61 -3.23
CA LYS A 117 -7.34 -6.13 -4.60
C LYS A 117 -7.47 -4.62 -4.64
N ILE A 118 -6.37 -3.93 -4.88
CA ILE A 118 -6.33 -2.47 -5.03
C ILE A 118 -6.28 -2.15 -6.51
N VAL A 119 -7.26 -1.39 -6.97
CA VAL A 119 -7.44 -1.03 -8.37
C VAL A 119 -7.20 0.47 -8.51
N SER A 120 -6.18 0.86 -9.27
CA SER A 120 -5.83 2.27 -9.49
C SER A 120 -5.48 2.54 -10.95
N SER A 121 -5.83 3.74 -11.43
CA SER A 121 -5.36 4.29 -12.71
C SER A 121 -3.92 4.82 -12.60
N LYS A 122 -3.44 5.05 -11.38
CA LYS A 122 -2.09 5.53 -11.08
C LYS A 122 -1.22 4.40 -10.56
N ASN A 123 0.04 4.45 -10.93
CA ASN A 123 1.00 3.40 -10.66
C ASN A 123 2.06 3.80 -9.62
N SER A 124 1.92 4.96 -8.95
CA SER A 124 2.99 5.47 -8.07
C SER A 124 3.21 4.56 -6.86
N SER A 125 2.14 4.21 -6.14
CA SER A 125 2.21 3.33 -4.97
C SER A 125 2.61 1.91 -5.36
N ARG A 126 2.05 1.39 -6.46
CA ARG A 126 2.39 0.07 -6.99
C ARG A 126 3.87 -0.02 -7.34
N ILE A 127 4.39 0.90 -8.17
CA ILE A 127 5.79 0.88 -8.58
C ILE A 127 6.72 1.00 -7.37
N ALA A 128 6.39 1.86 -6.41
CA ALA A 128 7.18 2.01 -5.20
C ALA A 128 7.26 0.69 -4.41
N MET A 129 6.14 -0.01 -4.22
CA MET A 129 6.07 -1.21 -3.39
C MET A 129 6.49 -2.50 -4.11
N THR A 130 6.26 -2.62 -5.42
CA THR A 130 6.53 -3.88 -6.14
C THR A 130 7.87 -3.89 -6.88
N ARG A 131 8.34 -2.72 -7.36
CA ARG A 131 9.58 -2.65 -8.16
C ARG A 131 10.75 -2.01 -7.41
N ASN A 132 10.46 -0.98 -6.62
CA ASN A 132 11.50 -0.14 -6.03
C ASN A 132 11.76 -0.42 -4.56
N LEU A 133 10.92 -1.22 -3.88
CA LEU A 133 10.95 -1.34 -2.42
C LEU A 133 12.33 -1.71 -1.88
N GLY A 134 12.95 -2.77 -2.42
CA GLY A 134 14.30 -3.18 -2.00
C GLY A 134 15.33 -2.06 -2.17
N THR A 135 15.31 -1.38 -3.32
CA THR A 135 16.23 -0.26 -3.59
C THR A 135 16.00 0.94 -2.66
N LEU A 136 14.74 1.22 -2.30
CA LEU A 136 14.39 2.30 -1.39
C LEU A 136 14.90 2.01 0.03
N GLU A 137 14.80 0.75 0.46
CA GLU A 137 15.27 0.30 1.77
C GLU A 137 16.79 0.23 1.86
N ASP A 138 17.46 -0.30 0.83
CA ASP A 138 18.92 -0.36 0.75
C ASP A 138 19.57 1.03 0.82
N LYS A 139 18.89 2.04 0.25
CA LYS A 139 19.34 3.44 0.29
C LYS A 139 18.91 4.17 1.55
N GLY A 140 18.25 3.50 2.50
CA GLY A 140 17.75 4.12 3.73
C GLY A 140 16.72 5.23 3.48
N TRP A 141 16.04 5.22 2.34
CA TRP A 141 15.03 6.23 1.95
C TRP A 141 15.57 7.66 1.79
N VAL A 142 16.88 7.84 1.63
CA VAL A 142 17.51 9.17 1.47
C VAL A 142 17.07 9.83 0.17
N GLY A 143 16.61 11.08 0.25
CA GLY A 143 16.16 11.86 -0.92
C GLY A 143 14.82 11.41 -1.52
N VAL A 144 14.09 10.49 -0.88
CA VAL A 144 12.80 9.98 -1.37
C VAL A 144 11.68 10.92 -0.94
N ALA A 145 10.93 11.46 -1.91
CA ALA A 145 9.71 12.21 -1.63
C ALA A 145 8.63 11.28 -1.04
N ASN A 146 7.82 11.79 -0.09
CA ASN A 146 6.82 11.01 0.64
C ASN A 146 7.38 9.78 1.38
N ARG A 147 8.65 9.84 1.81
CA ARG A 147 9.33 8.70 2.47
C ARG A 147 8.55 8.13 3.65
N ASP A 148 7.94 8.99 4.47
CA ASP A 148 7.29 8.55 5.70
C ASP A 148 5.99 7.80 5.40
N SER A 149 5.19 8.30 4.45
CA SER A 149 4.00 7.62 3.94
C SER A 149 4.34 6.31 3.23
N LEU A 150 5.45 6.26 2.47
CA LEU A 150 5.90 5.03 1.80
C LEU A 150 6.44 3.99 2.78
N LYS A 151 7.14 4.41 3.84
CA LYS A 151 7.56 3.52 4.92
C LYS A 151 6.37 2.94 5.67
N ALA A 152 5.39 3.78 6.01
CA ALA A 152 4.15 3.35 6.63
C ALA A 152 3.41 2.35 5.71
N LEU A 153 3.33 2.64 4.41
CA LEU A 153 2.74 1.74 3.43
C LEU A 153 3.45 0.38 3.37
N ALA A 154 4.78 0.37 3.32
CA ALA A 154 5.56 -0.87 3.32
C ALA A 154 5.36 -1.67 4.63
N ALA A 155 5.30 -0.99 5.77
CA ALA A 155 5.03 -1.61 7.06
C ALA A 155 3.63 -2.24 7.12
N GLU A 156 2.60 -1.53 6.65
CA GLU A 156 1.23 -2.06 6.62
C GLU A 156 1.07 -3.23 5.64
N LEU A 157 1.74 -3.19 4.49
CA LEU A 157 1.74 -4.33 3.56
C LEU A 157 2.38 -5.58 4.18
N ARG A 158 3.46 -5.41 4.95
CA ARG A 158 4.12 -6.52 5.65
C ARG A 158 3.35 -7.02 6.87
N SER A 159 2.52 -6.18 7.49
CA SER A 159 1.72 -6.56 8.66
C SER A 159 0.51 -7.44 8.29
N ARG A 160 0.16 -7.50 7.01
CA ARG A 160 -0.96 -8.28 6.49
C ARG A 160 -0.60 -9.75 6.34
N THR A 161 -1.53 -10.62 6.72
CA THR A 161 -1.39 -12.08 6.58
C THR A 161 -1.90 -12.57 5.24
N ALA A 162 -2.85 -11.85 4.64
CA ALA A 162 -3.39 -12.14 3.32
C ALA A 162 -2.76 -11.31 2.20
N ALA A 163 -2.78 -11.88 0.99
CA ALA A 163 -2.18 -11.28 -0.19
C ALA A 163 -2.81 -9.92 -0.55
N THR A 164 -1.97 -9.02 -1.06
CA THR A 164 -2.40 -7.74 -1.62
C THR A 164 -2.00 -7.67 -3.08
N ILE A 165 -2.97 -7.46 -3.97
CA ILE A 165 -2.80 -7.43 -5.42
C ILE A 165 -3.05 -6.02 -5.90
N PHE A 166 -2.07 -5.45 -6.61
CA PHE A 166 -2.24 -4.18 -7.30
C PHE A 166 -2.61 -4.44 -8.76
N VAL A 167 -3.69 -3.80 -9.20
CA VAL A 167 -4.15 -3.86 -10.60
C VAL A 167 -4.17 -2.46 -11.18
N ASP A 168 -3.39 -2.29 -12.25
CA ASP A 168 -3.41 -1.10 -13.07
C ASP A 168 -4.58 -1.19 -14.04
N VAL A 169 -5.32 -0.08 -14.17
CA VAL A 169 -6.39 0.02 -15.16
C VAL A 169 -6.09 1.16 -16.11
N SER A 170 -6.45 0.97 -17.38
CA SER A 170 -6.37 2.03 -18.38
C SER A 170 -7.21 3.25 -17.96
N PRO A 171 -6.80 4.50 -18.26
CA PRO A 171 -7.64 5.68 -18.02
C PRO A 171 -8.96 5.67 -18.81
N GLU A 172 -9.10 4.80 -19.80
CA GLU A 172 -10.34 4.56 -20.56
C GLU A 172 -11.28 3.54 -19.88
N SER A 173 -10.87 3.01 -18.73
CA SER A 173 -11.54 1.93 -18.02
C SER A 173 -12.53 2.48 -16.95
N PRO A 174 -13.27 1.61 -16.23
CA PRO A 174 -14.69 1.76 -15.90
C PRO A 174 -15.09 3.11 -15.29
N GLU A 175 -16.30 3.58 -15.63
CA GLU A 175 -16.93 4.82 -15.11
C GLU A 175 -16.82 4.98 -13.60
N ILE A 176 -16.76 3.87 -12.88
CA ILE A 176 -16.51 3.76 -11.45
C ILE A 176 -15.23 4.49 -10.98
N LEU A 177 -14.10 4.30 -11.67
CA LEU A 177 -12.86 5.01 -11.35
C LEU A 177 -12.97 6.49 -11.66
N ARG A 178 -13.69 6.86 -12.73
CA ARG A 178 -13.97 8.26 -13.07
C ARG A 178 -14.81 8.93 -12.00
N ASN A 179 -15.77 8.21 -11.41
CA ASN A 179 -16.55 8.73 -10.29
C ASN A 179 -15.66 8.96 -9.07
N GLY A 180 -14.77 8.02 -8.74
CA GLY A 180 -13.78 8.22 -7.67
C GLY A 180 -12.88 9.44 -7.91
N GLU A 181 -12.25 9.55 -9.08
CA GLU A 181 -11.39 10.69 -9.43
C GLU A 181 -12.16 12.03 -9.47
N ARG A 182 -13.41 12.02 -9.96
CA ARG A 182 -14.27 13.21 -9.97
C ARG A 182 -14.62 13.64 -8.54
N THR A 183 -14.95 12.70 -7.66
CA THR A 183 -15.21 13.04 -6.25
C THR A 183 -13.94 13.46 -5.52
N ALA A 184 -12.79 12.86 -5.83
CA ALA A 184 -11.49 13.32 -5.32
C ALA A 184 -11.18 14.76 -5.73
N ARG A 185 -11.52 15.17 -6.96
CA ARG A 185 -11.39 16.57 -7.41
C ARG A 185 -12.32 17.55 -6.69
N LEU A 186 -13.45 17.10 -6.17
CA LEU A 186 -14.36 17.96 -5.41
C LEU A 186 -13.83 18.27 -4.00
N GLN A 187 -12.89 17.47 -3.49
CA GLN A 187 -12.29 17.62 -2.17
C GLN A 187 -10.82 18.06 -2.23
N ALA A 188 -10.23 18.05 -3.42
CA ALA A 188 -8.94 18.64 -3.71
C ALA A 188 -9.14 20.15 -3.81
#